data_AF-A0A661S3B2-F1
#
_entry.id   AF-A0A661S3B2-F1
#
_cell.length_a   1.000
_cell.length_b   1.000
_cell.length_c   1.000
_cell.angle_alpha   90.00
_cell.angle_beta   90.00
_cell.angle_gamma   90.00
#
_symmetry.space_group_name_H-M   'P 1'
#
loop_
_entity.id
_entity.type
_entity.pdbx_description
1 polymer ?
#
loop_
_entity_poly.entity_id
_entity_poly.type
_entity_poly.pdbx_seq_one_letter_code
_entity_poly.pdbx_strand_id
1 'polypeptide(L)'
;EGHNQALVRDELRKESRKSGKRFHEYKGYLAEVHMSQVLLSGQHRTLPGKFFNSGRDIPMPWRFSYVRHRVRPGSGRGREIDVLGAAGPEQWVCQSKWVTGRRKTGIGVLRMLAAQAGTVRKDMDPETVRMWIFAHNGLTGPALGFAKKHGILWSSRREFDELLVYLGLRPLPDL
;
A
#
# COMPACT_ATOMS: atom_id res chain seq x y z
N GLU A 1 29.30 -18.02 -37.72
CA GLU A 1 29.43 -17.59 -36.31
C GLU A 1 28.23 -16.78 -35.76
N GLY A 2 27.01 -16.87 -36.34
CA GLY A 2 25.85 -16.06 -35.91
C GLY A 2 24.93 -16.68 -34.84
N HIS A 3 25.05 -17.99 -34.56
CA HIS A 3 24.11 -18.70 -33.67
C HIS A 3 24.34 -18.44 -32.17
N ASN A 4 25.54 -18.01 -31.77
CA ASN A 4 25.90 -17.84 -30.36
C ASN A 4 25.44 -16.48 -29.80
N GLN A 5 25.47 -15.41 -30.61
CA GLN A 5 25.07 -14.07 -30.15
C GLN A 5 23.55 -13.94 -29.88
N ALA A 6 22.71 -14.66 -30.62
CA ALA A 6 21.26 -14.65 -30.41
C ALA A 6 20.88 -15.34 -29.08
N LEU A 7 21.52 -16.47 -28.77
CA LEU A 7 21.34 -17.21 -27.52
C LEU A 7 21.81 -16.40 -26.31
N VAL A 8 22.99 -15.78 -26.39
CA VAL A 8 23.51 -14.89 -25.33
C VAL A 8 22.60 -13.68 -25.10
N ARG A 9 22.04 -13.07 -26.17
CA ARG A 9 21.08 -11.96 -26.05
C ARG A 9 19.78 -12.38 -25.38
N ASP A 10 19.25 -13.56 -25.71
CA ASP A 10 18.01 -14.05 -25.11
C ASP A 10 18.20 -14.50 -23.66
N GLU A 11 19.36 -15.04 -23.31
CA GLU A 11 19.73 -15.38 -21.93
C GLU A 11 19.88 -14.12 -21.06
N LEU A 12 20.62 -13.12 -21.54
CA LEU A 12 20.74 -11.81 -20.87
C LEU A 12 19.37 -11.12 -20.70
N ARG A 13 18.47 -11.23 -21.69
CA ARG A 13 17.09 -10.73 -21.57
C ARG A 13 16.29 -11.49 -20.51
N LYS A 14 16.45 -12.81 -20.41
CA LYS A 14 15.80 -13.63 -19.38
C LYS A 14 16.32 -13.27 -17.99
N GLU A 15 17.63 -13.12 -17.81
CA GLU A 15 18.24 -12.71 -16.55
C GLU A 15 17.85 -11.29 -16.15
N SER A 16 17.94 -10.33 -17.08
CA SER A 16 17.49 -8.94 -16.85
C SER A 16 16.01 -8.88 -16.44
N ARG A 17 15.14 -9.67 -17.08
CA ARG A 17 13.73 -9.79 -16.68
C ARG A 17 13.56 -10.40 -15.29
N LYS A 18 14.31 -11.44 -14.94
CA LYS A 18 14.29 -12.07 -13.61
C LYS A 18 14.74 -11.09 -12.53
N SER A 19 15.85 -10.39 -12.76
CA SER A 19 16.39 -9.36 -11.85
C SER A 19 15.45 -8.17 -11.71
N GLY A 20 14.87 -7.69 -12.82
CA GLY A 20 13.86 -6.63 -12.81
C GLY A 20 12.60 -7.01 -12.03
N LYS A 21 12.14 -8.26 -12.14
CA LYS A 21 11.00 -8.77 -11.36
C LYS A 21 11.30 -8.78 -9.86
N ARG A 22 12.46 -9.32 -9.45
CA ARG A 22 12.91 -9.31 -8.04
C ARG A 22 13.01 -7.88 -7.49
N PHE A 23 13.50 -6.95 -8.30
CA PHE A 23 13.60 -5.55 -7.92
C PHE A 23 12.24 -4.87 -7.73
N HIS A 24 11.26 -5.18 -8.60
CA HIS A 24 9.89 -4.69 -8.43
C HIS A 24 9.20 -5.28 -7.19
N GLU A 25 9.42 -6.57 -6.92
CA GLU A 25 8.94 -7.22 -5.69
C GLU A 25 9.54 -6.56 -4.43
N TYR A 26 10.83 -6.22 -4.47
CA TYR A 26 11.52 -5.51 -3.38
C TYR A 26 10.92 -4.11 -3.14
N LYS A 27 10.65 -3.34 -4.20
CA LYS A 27 10.00 -2.02 -4.10
C LYS A 27 8.62 -2.13 -3.45
N GLY A 28 7.82 -3.11 -3.87
CA GLY A 28 6.51 -3.38 -3.27
C GLY A 28 6.65 -3.66 -1.77
N TYR A 29 7.48 -4.64 -1.42
CA TYR A 29 7.71 -5.05 -0.02
C TYR A 29 8.19 -3.89 0.87
N LEU A 30 9.07 -3.04 0.37
CA LEU A 30 9.56 -1.87 1.06
C LEU A 30 8.40 -0.91 1.44
N ALA A 31 7.49 -0.63 0.50
CA ALA A 31 6.33 0.20 0.81
C ALA A 31 5.43 -0.46 1.88
N GLU A 32 5.23 -1.78 1.83
CA GLU A 32 4.48 -2.51 2.87
C GLU A 32 5.11 -2.31 4.25
N VAL A 33 6.44 -2.49 4.37
CA VAL A 33 7.18 -2.32 5.63
C VAL A 33 7.02 -0.91 6.19
N HIS A 34 7.19 0.11 5.34
CA HIS A 34 7.04 1.49 5.76
C HIS A 34 5.60 1.82 6.17
N MET A 35 4.58 1.25 5.50
CA MET A 35 3.18 1.43 5.92
C MET A 35 2.94 0.88 7.32
N SER A 36 3.48 -0.31 7.63
CA SER A 36 3.42 -0.87 8.99
C SER A 36 4.15 -0.01 10.01
N GLN A 37 5.32 0.53 9.67
CA GLN A 37 6.06 1.46 10.54
C GLN A 37 5.28 2.75 10.80
N VAL A 38 4.56 3.27 9.81
CA VAL A 38 3.66 4.43 9.99
C VAL A 38 2.55 4.10 10.97
N LEU A 39 1.88 2.94 10.84
CA LEU A 39 0.84 2.53 11.77
C LEU A 39 1.37 2.45 13.21
N LEU A 40 2.53 1.81 13.41
CA LEU A 40 3.13 1.62 14.73
C LEU A 40 3.68 2.92 15.33
N SER A 41 4.33 3.78 14.54
CA SER A 41 4.94 5.03 15.01
C SER A 41 3.93 6.16 15.16
N GLY A 42 2.81 6.07 14.43
CA GLY A 42 1.69 7.02 14.50
C GLY A 42 0.75 6.80 15.69
N GLN A 43 0.86 5.68 16.42
CA GLN A 43 0.03 5.39 17.59
C GLN A 43 0.02 6.57 18.58
N HIS A 44 -1.12 6.75 19.25
CA HIS A 44 -1.33 7.83 20.23
C HIS A 44 -1.26 9.27 19.66
N ARG A 45 -1.24 9.44 18.33
CA ARG A 45 -1.15 10.75 17.67
C ARG A 45 -2.35 10.99 16.76
N THR A 46 -2.62 12.26 16.52
CA THR A 46 -3.48 12.71 15.41
C THR A 46 -2.57 13.15 14.28
N LEU A 47 -2.59 12.43 13.16
CA LEU A 47 -1.72 12.72 12.02
C LEU A 47 -2.37 13.74 11.09
N PRO A 48 -1.63 14.75 10.60
CA PRO A 48 -2.15 15.73 9.65
C PRO A 48 -2.79 15.09 8.41
N GLY A 49 -4.02 15.50 8.09
CA GLY A 49 -4.82 14.93 6.99
C GLY A 49 -4.14 15.03 5.62
N LYS A 50 -3.27 16.03 5.44
CA LYS A 50 -2.49 16.25 4.20
C LYS A 50 -1.65 15.04 3.80
N PHE A 51 -1.18 14.25 4.75
CA PHE A 51 -0.40 13.04 4.47
C PHE A 51 -1.22 11.92 3.84
N PHE A 52 -2.54 11.97 3.97
CA PHE A 52 -3.50 10.97 3.52
C PHE A 52 -4.45 11.51 2.44
N ASN A 53 -4.15 12.70 1.89
CA ASN A 53 -5.03 13.44 0.99
C ASN A 53 -6.45 13.59 1.53
N SER A 54 -6.55 13.79 2.85
CA SER A 54 -7.79 13.97 3.60
C SER A 54 -7.96 15.43 4.01
N GLY A 55 -9.19 15.95 3.96
CA GLY A 55 -9.53 17.27 4.49
C GLY A 55 -9.65 17.33 6.01
N ARG A 56 -9.45 16.19 6.70
CA ARG A 56 -9.47 16.07 8.15
C ARG A 56 -8.24 15.31 8.62
N ASP A 57 -7.75 15.68 9.79
CA ASP A 57 -6.69 14.95 10.45
C ASP A 57 -7.15 13.55 10.84
N ILE A 58 -6.18 12.63 10.90
CA ILE A 58 -6.40 11.21 11.06
C ILE A 58 -6.05 10.83 12.50
N PRO A 59 -7.04 10.62 13.39
CA PRO A 59 -6.76 10.10 14.71
C PRO A 59 -6.27 8.66 14.56
N MET A 60 -5.04 8.41 15.00
CA MET A 60 -4.49 7.06 15.04
C MET A 60 -4.96 6.36 16.31
N PRO A 61 -5.15 5.03 16.29
CA PRO A 61 -5.48 4.30 17.49
C PRO A 61 -4.45 4.51 18.61
N TRP A 62 -4.91 4.41 19.85
CA TRP A 62 -4.03 4.41 21.02
C TRP A 62 -2.99 3.31 20.89
N ARG A 63 -3.39 2.06 20.63
CA ARG A 63 -2.45 0.95 20.45
C ARG A 63 -3.00 -0.09 19.48
N PHE A 64 -2.16 -0.51 18.52
CA PHE A 64 -2.40 -1.68 17.71
C PHE A 64 -2.10 -2.95 18.50
N SER A 65 -3.08 -3.85 18.56
CA SER A 65 -2.91 -5.22 19.06
C SER A 65 -2.03 -6.04 18.13
N TYR A 66 -2.14 -5.82 16.81
CA TYR A 66 -1.23 -6.37 15.82
C TYR A 66 -1.16 -5.51 14.57
N VAL A 67 -0.05 -5.64 13.84
CA VAL A 67 0.13 -5.21 12.44
C VAL A 67 0.74 -6.38 11.69
N ARG A 68 0.02 -6.92 10.70
CA ARG A 68 0.40 -8.13 9.95
C ARG A 68 0.53 -7.82 8.46
N HIS A 69 1.50 -8.46 7.84
CA HIS A 69 1.70 -8.40 6.40
C HIS A 69 1.01 -9.57 5.70
N ARG A 70 0.64 -9.36 4.43
CA ARG A 70 0.23 -10.44 3.51
C ARG A 70 -0.90 -11.31 4.03
N VAL A 71 -1.92 -10.66 4.61
CA VAL A 71 -3.06 -11.36 5.23
C VAL A 71 -4.06 -11.78 4.16
N ARG A 72 -4.57 -13.01 4.27
CA ARG A 72 -5.65 -13.54 3.42
C ARG A 72 -6.86 -13.82 4.29
N PRO A 73 -7.83 -12.89 4.39
CA PRO A 73 -9.05 -13.14 5.14
C PRO A 73 -9.94 -14.13 4.37
N GLY A 74 -10.41 -15.18 5.06
CA GLY A 74 -11.19 -16.28 4.50
C GLY A 74 -10.40 -17.35 3.73
N SER A 75 -11.08 -18.44 3.35
CA SER A 75 -10.57 -19.58 2.57
C SER A 75 -10.74 -19.44 1.04
N GLY A 76 -11.24 -18.30 0.56
CA GLY A 76 -11.52 -18.04 -0.86
C GLY A 76 -10.33 -17.51 -1.66
N ARG A 77 -10.27 -17.85 -2.95
CA ARG A 77 -9.27 -17.31 -3.90
C ARG A 77 -9.39 -15.77 -4.02
N GLY A 78 -8.33 -15.09 -3.59
CA GLY A 78 -8.08 -13.67 -3.88
C GLY A 78 -8.66 -12.75 -2.79
N ARG A 79 -7.91 -11.84 -2.17
CA ARG A 79 -6.73 -11.09 -2.63
C ARG A 79 -5.94 -10.70 -1.39
N GLU A 80 -4.64 -10.93 -1.40
CA GLU A 80 -3.74 -10.64 -0.28
C GLU A 80 -3.84 -9.16 0.14
N ILE A 81 -4.09 -8.92 1.43
CA ILE A 81 -3.99 -7.61 2.06
C ILE A 81 -2.54 -7.38 2.40
N ASP A 82 -1.95 -6.32 1.84
CA ASP A 82 -0.53 -6.02 2.01
C ASP A 82 -0.20 -5.77 3.49
N VAL A 83 -1.00 -4.95 4.17
CA VAL A 83 -0.89 -4.70 5.63
C VAL A 83 -2.28 -4.66 6.27
N LEU A 84 -2.46 -5.38 7.38
CA LEU A 84 -3.65 -5.35 8.22
C LEU A 84 -3.26 -4.98 9.66
N GLY A 85 -3.77 -3.86 10.16
CA GLY A 85 -3.61 -3.45 11.55
C GLY A 85 -4.92 -3.58 12.33
N ALA A 86 -4.85 -4.07 13.57
CA ALA A 86 -6.00 -4.14 14.47
C ALA A 86 -5.73 -3.36 15.76
N ALA A 87 -6.70 -2.56 16.20
CA ALA A 87 -6.65 -1.80 17.45
C ALA A 87 -8.03 -1.79 18.11
N GLY A 88 -8.32 -2.81 18.93
CA GLY A 88 -9.64 -3.00 19.53
C GLY A 88 -10.74 -3.06 18.47
N PRO A 89 -11.73 -2.15 18.49
CA PRO A 89 -12.84 -2.14 17.53
C PRO A 89 -12.47 -1.56 16.15
N GLU A 90 -11.23 -1.10 15.95
CA GLU A 90 -10.77 -0.51 14.69
C GLU A 90 -9.83 -1.43 13.92
N GLN A 91 -10.06 -1.56 12.61
CA GLN A 91 -9.19 -2.28 11.67
C GLN A 91 -8.67 -1.32 10.58
N TRP A 92 -7.41 -1.50 10.20
CA TRP A 92 -6.74 -0.80 9.12
C TRP A 92 -6.40 -1.77 8.00
N VAL A 93 -7.06 -1.61 6.85
CA VAL A 93 -6.82 -2.41 5.64
C VAL A 93 -6.01 -1.59 4.67
N CYS A 94 -4.80 -2.05 4.38
CA CYS A 94 -3.81 -1.29 3.64
C CYS A 94 -3.37 -2.01 2.36
N GLN A 95 -3.14 -1.22 1.32
CA GLN A 95 -2.58 -1.68 0.04
C GLN A 95 -1.46 -0.74 -0.40
N SER A 96 -0.46 -1.31 -1.06
CA SER A 96 0.67 -0.59 -1.65
C SER A 96 0.70 -0.84 -3.16
N LYS A 97 0.92 0.21 -3.95
CA LYS A 97 1.12 0.11 -5.40
C LYS A 97 2.28 0.99 -5.82
N TRP A 98 3.39 0.34 -6.09
CA TRP A 98 4.58 0.94 -6.68
C TRP A 98 4.58 0.76 -8.19
N VAL A 99 3.97 1.71 -8.90
CA VAL A 99 3.95 1.71 -10.36
C VAL A 99 5.14 2.52 -10.87
N THR A 100 5.91 1.98 -11.82
CA THR A 100 7.03 2.69 -12.45
C THR A 100 6.59 3.57 -13.63
N GLY A 101 7.39 4.56 -13.98
CA GLY A 101 7.10 5.52 -15.05
C GLY A 101 5.98 6.51 -14.70
N ARG A 102 5.22 6.97 -15.70
CA ARG A 102 4.16 7.99 -15.51
C ARG A 102 2.77 7.41 -15.17
N ARG A 103 2.66 6.09 -14.99
CA ARG A 103 1.37 5.42 -14.78
C ARG A 103 0.87 5.64 -13.35
N LYS A 104 -0.41 5.98 -13.21
CA LYS A 104 -1.10 6.15 -11.93
C LYS A 104 -1.93 4.92 -11.57
N THR A 105 -2.19 4.74 -10.28
CA THR A 105 -3.02 3.64 -9.79
C THR A 105 -4.48 3.83 -10.21
N GLY A 106 -5.04 2.84 -10.88
CA GLY A 106 -6.40 2.86 -11.41
C GLY A 106 -7.47 2.40 -10.41
N ILE A 107 -8.73 2.65 -10.76
CA ILE A 107 -9.91 2.37 -9.92
C ILE A 107 -10.06 0.90 -9.52
N GLY A 108 -9.58 -0.04 -10.34
CA GLY A 108 -9.67 -1.48 -10.05
C GLY A 108 -8.97 -1.87 -8.75
N VAL A 109 -7.86 -1.19 -8.41
CA VAL A 109 -7.15 -1.42 -7.14
C VAL A 109 -7.96 -0.92 -5.94
N LEU A 110 -8.65 0.21 -6.06
CA LEU A 110 -9.45 0.74 -4.97
C LEU A 110 -10.73 -0.09 -4.75
N ARG A 111 -11.34 -0.59 -5.83
CA ARG A 111 -12.45 -1.55 -5.73
C ARG A 111 -12.00 -2.84 -5.03
N MET A 112 -10.79 -3.30 -5.32
CA MET A 112 -10.19 -4.43 -4.61
C MET A 112 -10.01 -4.15 -3.12
N LEU A 113 -9.45 -2.99 -2.77
CA LEU A 113 -9.28 -2.57 -1.38
C LEU A 113 -10.61 -2.49 -0.63
N ALA A 114 -11.64 -1.93 -1.26
CA ALA A 114 -12.99 -1.87 -0.69
C ALA A 114 -13.60 -3.26 -0.49
N ALA A 115 -13.40 -4.19 -1.43
CA ALA A 115 -13.83 -5.58 -1.28
C ALA A 115 -13.12 -6.28 -0.11
N GLN A 116 -11.80 -6.08 0.03
CA GLN A 116 -11.01 -6.60 1.16
C GLN A 116 -11.52 -6.06 2.50
N ALA A 117 -11.80 -4.76 2.58
CA ALA A 117 -12.41 -4.15 3.75
C ALA A 117 -13.80 -4.74 4.05
N GLY A 118 -14.60 -5.04 3.03
CA GLY A 118 -15.87 -5.75 3.18
C GLY A 118 -15.71 -7.15 3.78
N THR A 119 -14.70 -7.92 3.36
CA THR A 119 -14.39 -9.23 3.96
C THR A 119 -13.95 -9.08 5.42
N VAL A 120 -13.07 -8.13 5.72
CA VAL A 120 -12.64 -7.86 7.11
C VAL A 120 -13.83 -7.47 7.99
N ARG A 121 -14.76 -6.65 7.48
CA ARG A 121 -16.00 -6.33 8.21
C ARG A 121 -16.81 -7.57 8.55
N LYS A 122 -16.99 -8.46 7.57
CA LYS A 122 -17.78 -9.68 7.75
C LYS A 122 -17.12 -10.66 8.72
N ASP A 123 -15.80 -10.84 8.61
CA ASP A 123 -15.09 -11.91 9.32
C ASP A 123 -14.66 -11.51 10.74
N MET A 124 -14.45 -10.21 11.00
CA MET A 124 -13.93 -9.72 12.27
C MET A 124 -14.90 -8.83 13.05
N ASP A 125 -16.02 -8.41 12.44
CA ASP A 125 -17.04 -7.52 13.00
C ASP A 125 -16.50 -6.29 13.76
N PRO A 126 -15.57 -5.50 13.18
CA PRO A 126 -15.07 -4.28 13.81
C PRO A 126 -16.08 -3.14 13.68
N GLU A 127 -16.14 -2.25 14.67
CA GLU A 127 -16.95 -1.03 14.60
C GLU A 127 -16.46 -0.11 13.46
N THR A 128 -15.14 -0.05 13.25
CA THR A 128 -14.52 0.80 12.22
C THR A 128 -13.53 0.03 11.36
N VAL A 129 -13.61 0.21 10.03
CA VAL A 129 -12.57 -0.21 9.08
C VAL A 129 -12.08 0.98 8.29
N ARG A 130 -10.82 1.34 8.48
CA ARG A 130 -10.10 2.35 7.71
C ARG A 130 -9.38 1.71 6.54
N MET A 131 -9.51 2.31 5.37
CA MET A 131 -8.83 1.88 4.15
C MET A 131 -7.75 2.89 3.81
N TRP A 132 -6.53 2.42 3.56
CA TRP A 132 -5.44 3.28 3.16
C TRP A 132 -4.63 2.66 2.01
N ILE A 133 -4.36 3.45 0.98
CA ILE A 133 -3.53 3.02 -0.15
C ILE A 133 -2.30 3.93 -0.35
N PHE A 134 -1.12 3.33 -0.34
CA PHE A 134 0.06 3.96 -0.91
C PHE A 134 0.05 3.77 -2.43
N ALA A 135 0.01 4.87 -3.18
CA ALA A 135 0.02 4.87 -4.64
C ALA A 135 1.17 5.74 -5.13
N HIS A 136 2.33 5.16 -5.46
CA HIS A 136 3.58 5.87 -5.70
C HIS A 136 3.46 7.12 -6.59
N ASN A 137 2.83 6.99 -7.77
CA ASN A 137 2.61 8.10 -8.72
C ASN A 137 1.24 8.79 -8.57
N GLY A 138 0.52 8.49 -7.49
CA GLY A 138 -0.84 8.92 -7.23
C GLY A 138 -1.91 8.10 -7.96
N LEU A 139 -3.14 8.60 -7.89
CA LEU A 139 -4.35 7.96 -8.42
C LEU A 139 -4.80 8.57 -9.75
N THR A 140 -5.45 7.77 -10.60
CA THR A 140 -6.17 8.31 -11.78
C THR A 140 -7.38 9.14 -11.35
N GLY A 141 -7.91 10.02 -12.23
CA GLY A 141 -9.11 10.81 -11.94
C GLY A 141 -10.31 9.96 -11.45
N PRO A 142 -10.69 8.88 -12.14
CA PRO A 142 -11.73 7.96 -11.66
C PRO A 142 -11.41 7.32 -10.30
N ALA A 143 -10.14 6.98 -10.04
CA ALA A 143 -9.73 6.43 -8.75
C ALA A 143 -9.80 7.48 -7.63
N LEU A 144 -9.45 8.75 -7.90
CA LEU A 144 -9.61 9.84 -6.93
C LEU A 144 -11.08 10.03 -6.55
N GLY A 145 -11.98 10.06 -7.53
CA GLY A 145 -13.42 10.16 -7.28
C GLY A 145 -13.94 9.01 -6.43
N PHE A 146 -13.49 7.78 -6.73
CA PHE A 146 -13.84 6.60 -5.94
C PHE A 146 -13.28 6.67 -4.51
N ALA A 147 -12.02 7.09 -4.34
CA ALA A 147 -11.39 7.22 -3.03
C ALA A 147 -12.17 8.17 -2.12
N LYS A 148 -12.51 9.36 -2.65
CA LYS A 148 -13.30 10.36 -1.93
C LYS A 148 -14.68 9.83 -1.54
N LYS A 149 -15.40 9.22 -2.50
CA LYS A 149 -16.74 8.68 -2.27
C LYS A 149 -16.77 7.61 -1.18
N HIS A 150 -15.72 6.79 -1.09
CA HIS A 150 -15.67 5.64 -0.18
C HIS A 150 -14.79 5.87 1.07
N GLY A 151 -14.33 7.11 1.30
CA GLY A 151 -13.48 7.44 2.44
C GLY A 151 -12.14 6.70 2.47
N ILE A 152 -11.59 6.36 1.28
CA ILE A 152 -10.29 5.70 1.17
C ILE A 152 -9.20 6.76 1.29
N LEU A 153 -8.37 6.64 2.32
CA LEU A 153 -7.16 7.43 2.50
C LEU A 153 -6.14 7.04 1.44
N TRP A 154 -5.36 8.00 0.95
CA TRP A 154 -4.28 7.68 0.02
C TRP A 154 -3.10 8.63 0.09
N SER A 155 -1.92 8.11 -0.19
CA SER A 155 -0.66 8.88 -0.18
C SER A 155 0.10 8.58 -1.47
N SER A 156 0.61 9.61 -2.15
CA SER A 156 1.65 9.41 -3.17
C SER A 156 3.03 9.35 -2.52
N ARG A 157 4.08 9.13 -3.32
CA ARG A 157 5.47 9.14 -2.84
C ARG A 157 5.77 10.39 -2.02
N ARG A 158 5.34 11.57 -2.48
CA ARG A 158 5.60 12.84 -1.79
C ARG A 158 4.95 12.88 -0.41
N GLU A 159 3.63 12.67 -0.33
CA GLU A 159 2.94 12.74 0.97
C GLU A 159 3.41 11.64 1.93
N PHE A 160 3.78 10.48 1.39
CA PHE A 160 4.26 9.36 2.19
C PHE A 160 5.67 9.61 2.76
N ASP A 161 6.59 10.17 1.98
CA ASP A 161 7.92 10.53 2.48
C ASP A 161 7.84 11.65 3.53
N GLU A 162 6.99 12.66 3.32
CA GLU A 162 6.75 13.70 4.31
C GLU A 162 6.18 13.12 5.62
N LEU A 163 5.28 12.13 5.52
CA LEU A 163 4.74 11.42 6.66
C LEU A 163 5.81 10.61 7.41
N LEU A 164 6.69 9.93 6.68
CA LEU A 164 7.80 9.18 7.27
C LEU A 164 8.72 10.12 8.06
N VAL A 165 9.13 11.24 7.45
CA VAL A 165 9.97 12.25 8.13
C VAL A 165 9.27 12.82 9.36
N TYR A 166 7.98 13.14 9.25
CA TYR A 166 7.18 13.63 10.37
C TYR A 166 7.16 12.67 11.57
N LEU A 167 7.20 11.36 11.30
CA LEU A 167 7.25 10.31 12.31
C LEU A 167 8.68 9.96 12.77
N GLY A 168 9.71 10.66 12.28
CA GLY A 168 11.11 10.37 12.59
C GLY A 168 11.64 9.11 11.89
N LEU A 169 10.95 8.65 10.84
CA LEU A 169 11.35 7.51 10.01
C LEU A 169 12.15 7.99 8.79
N ARG A 170 12.96 7.09 8.22
CA ARG A 170 13.66 7.37 6.97
C ARG A 170 12.65 7.40 5.80
N PRO A 171 12.79 8.34 4.86
CA PRO A 171 12.05 8.31 3.59
C PRO A 171 12.29 7.01 2.82
N LEU A 172 11.44 6.74 1.83
CA LEU A 172 11.72 5.67 0.90
C LEU A 172 13.02 5.95 0.12
N PRO A 173 13.86 4.94 -0.17
CA PRO A 173 15.02 5.10 -1.04
C PRO A 173 14.63 5.50 -2.46
N ASP A 174 15.55 6.22 -3.10
CA ASP A 174 15.52 6.46 -4.53
C ASP A 174 16.09 5.22 -5.24
N LEU A 175 15.24 4.58 -6.05
CA LEU A 175 15.48 3.27 -6.65
C LEU A 175 15.06 3.24 -8.13
#